data_AF-A0A3G8WUR8-F1
#
_entry.id   AF-A0A3G8WUR8-F1
#
_cell.length_a   1.000
_cell.length_b   1.000
_cell.length_c   1.000
_cell.angle_alpha   90.00
_cell.angle_beta   90.00
_cell.angle_gamma   90.00
#
_symmetry.space_group_name_H-M   'P 1'
#
loop_
_entity.id
_entity.type
_entity.pdbx_description
1 polymer ?
#
loop_
_entity_poly.entity_id
_entity_poly.type
_entity_poly.pdbx_seq_one_letter_code
_entity_poly.pdbx_strand_id
1 'polypeptide(L)'
;MNKFYRQKLIFQWIIAITLLLGALLPMFVIIIKASNQPLYYLFFMIYIPVAQFAFTPFCTLTGIYKYYSPMLLGYNATDKQIDLHNGTSFDYLMVMTHHKPGIEFRNRLLKYHLEGLLNIIQLIENKNIPETVNIVGTSYFLINVR
;
A
#
# COMPACT_ATOMS: atom_id res chain seq x y z
N MET A 1 -0.91 -6.52 11.36
CA MET A 1 0.12 -5.65 10.73
C MET A 1 1.21 -6.49 10.05
N ASN A 2 1.67 -6.07 8.87
CA ASN A 2 2.76 -6.71 8.11
C ASN A 2 4.03 -6.86 8.98
N LYS A 3 4.72 -8.02 8.87
CA LYS A 3 5.88 -8.37 9.73
C LYS A 3 7.04 -7.38 9.60
N PHE A 4 7.17 -6.73 8.44
CA PHE A 4 8.15 -5.69 8.18
C PHE A 4 8.06 -4.54 9.21
N TYR A 5 6.84 -4.06 9.48
CA TYR A 5 6.63 -2.95 10.42
C TYR A 5 6.71 -3.34 11.90
N ARG A 6 7.01 -4.62 12.20
CA ARG A 6 7.32 -5.08 13.56
C ARG A 6 8.83 -5.10 13.85
N GLN A 7 9.66 -4.83 12.85
CA GLN A 7 11.12 -4.73 13.01
C GLN A 7 11.51 -3.43 13.72
N LYS A 8 12.78 -3.27 14.07
CA LYS A 8 13.30 -2.02 14.65
C LYS A 8 13.05 -0.84 13.70
N LEU A 9 12.60 0.30 14.23
CA LEU A 9 12.23 1.47 13.42
C LEU A 9 13.37 1.95 12.50
N ILE A 10 14.62 1.94 12.99
CA ILE A 10 15.80 2.29 12.20
C ILE A 10 15.94 1.38 10.97
N PHE A 11 15.71 0.06 11.14
CA PHE A 11 15.77 -0.90 10.04
C PHE A 11 14.67 -0.65 9.01
N GLN A 12 13.46 -0.29 9.46
CA GLN A 12 12.35 0.06 8.56
C GLN A 12 12.71 1.28 7.71
N TRP A 13 13.26 2.34 8.32
CA TRP A 13 13.68 3.55 7.61
C TRP A 13 14.82 3.32 6.64
N ILE A 14 15.83 2.52 7.03
CA ILE A 14 16.93 2.15 6.12
C ILE A 14 16.36 1.51 4.85
N ILE A 15 15.51 0.49 4.99
CA ILE A 15 14.89 -0.17 3.84
C ILE A 15 14.01 0.79 3.03
N ALA A 16 13.18 1.59 3.70
CA ALA A 16 12.30 2.54 3.04
C ALA A 16 13.06 3.57 2.21
N ILE A 17 14.14 4.13 2.75
CA ILE A 17 14.99 5.11 2.05
C ILE A 17 15.75 4.44 0.90
N THR A 18 16.30 3.25 1.11
CA THR A 18 16.97 2.50 0.04
C THR A 18 16.03 2.22 -1.12
N LEU A 19 14.81 1.74 -0.85
CA LEU A 19 13.80 1.51 -1.89
C LEU A 19 13.37 2.82 -2.57
N LEU A 20 13.13 3.88 -1.80
CA LEU A 20 12.75 5.19 -2.34
C LEU A 20 13.81 5.74 -3.30
N LEU A 21 15.08 5.73 -2.91
CA LEU A 21 16.19 6.17 -3.77
C LEU A 21 16.33 5.25 -4.99
N GLY A 22 16.16 3.94 -4.80
CA GLY A 22 16.14 2.95 -5.86
C GLY A 22 15.03 3.17 -6.89
N ALA A 23 13.92 3.82 -6.51
CA ALA A 23 12.87 4.23 -7.43
C ALA A 23 13.13 5.63 -8.04
N LEU A 24 13.54 6.62 -7.24
CA LEU A 24 13.73 7.98 -7.74
C LEU A 24 14.88 8.09 -8.76
N LEU A 25 16.00 7.40 -8.55
CA LEU A 25 17.18 7.51 -9.43
C LEU A 25 16.90 7.03 -10.87
N PRO A 26 16.33 5.83 -11.11
CA PRO A 26 15.96 5.40 -12.46
C PRO A 26 14.98 6.33 -13.16
N MET A 27 14.05 6.95 -12.42
CA MET A 27 13.10 7.91 -12.98
C MET A 27 13.81 9.07 -13.67
N PHE A 28 14.79 9.69 -12.99
CA PHE A 28 15.56 10.79 -13.56
C PHE A 28 16.35 10.33 -14.79
N VAL A 29 16.95 9.13 -14.75
CA VAL A 29 17.68 8.56 -15.89
C VAL A 29 16.75 8.38 -17.10
N ILE A 30 15.55 7.82 -16.89
CA ILE A 30 14.57 7.64 -17.96
C ILE A 30 14.19 8.98 -18.58
N ILE A 31 13.87 9.99 -17.76
CA ILE A 31 13.45 11.32 -18.25
C ILE A 31 14.58 12.01 -19.04
N ILE A 32 15.81 11.99 -18.51
CA ILE A 32 16.99 12.62 -19.16
C ILE A 32 17.33 11.92 -20.48
N LYS A 33 17.19 10.60 -20.57
CA LYS A 33 17.41 9.87 -21.83
C LYS A 33 16.26 10.08 -22.80
N ALA A 34 15.03 10.12 -22.30
CA ALA A 34 13.82 10.28 -23.10
C ALA A 34 13.72 11.67 -23.77
N SER A 35 14.29 12.72 -23.16
CA SER A 35 14.35 14.05 -23.78
C SER A 35 15.15 14.06 -25.08
N ASN A 36 16.14 13.17 -25.22
CA ASN A 36 16.94 13.02 -26.44
C ASN A 36 16.38 11.92 -27.36
N GLN A 37 15.90 10.81 -26.78
CA GLN A 37 15.38 9.67 -27.53
C GLN A 37 14.06 9.18 -26.90
N PRO A 38 12.88 9.58 -27.44
CA PRO A 38 11.59 9.31 -26.83
C PRO A 38 11.25 7.84 -26.55
N LEU A 39 11.90 6.88 -27.23
CA LEU A 39 11.73 5.45 -26.97
C LEU A 39 12.06 5.05 -25.52
N TYR A 40 12.89 5.82 -24.79
CA TYR A 40 13.14 5.57 -23.38
C TYR A 40 11.87 5.69 -22.51
N TYR A 41 10.82 6.40 -22.95
CA TYR A 41 9.55 6.41 -22.22
C TYR A 41 8.91 5.03 -22.09
N LEU A 42 9.24 4.06 -22.97
CA LEU A 42 8.77 2.68 -22.83
C LEU A 42 9.22 2.03 -21.51
N PHE A 43 10.35 2.46 -20.92
CA PHE A 43 10.78 1.96 -19.62
C PHE A 43 9.80 2.31 -18.49
N PHE A 44 8.94 3.33 -18.64
CA PHE A 44 7.89 3.63 -17.67
C PHE A 44 6.91 2.47 -17.47
N MET A 45 6.70 1.62 -18.48
CA MET A 45 5.82 0.45 -18.35
C MET A 45 6.29 -0.53 -17.26
N ILE A 46 7.61 -0.68 -17.09
CA ILE A 46 8.21 -1.54 -16.08
C ILE A 46 8.49 -0.75 -14.80
N TYR A 47 8.93 0.50 -14.94
CA TYR A 47 9.30 1.35 -13.83
C TYR A 47 8.11 1.66 -12.91
N ILE A 48 6.93 1.99 -13.44
CA ILE A 48 5.79 2.42 -12.61
C ILE A 48 5.39 1.35 -11.57
N PRO A 49 5.18 0.06 -11.93
CA PRO A 49 4.88 -0.97 -10.94
C PRO A 49 5.98 -1.17 -9.89
N VAL A 50 7.25 -1.09 -10.30
CA VAL A 50 8.41 -1.22 -9.39
C VAL A 50 8.50 -0.03 -8.44
N ALA A 51 8.24 1.17 -8.94
CA ALA A 51 8.20 2.38 -8.12
C ALA A 51 7.05 2.32 -7.11
N GLN A 52 5.84 1.94 -7.52
CA GLN A 52 4.71 1.78 -6.58
C GLN A 52 5.02 0.79 -5.45
N PHE A 53 5.68 -0.33 -5.77
CA PHE A 53 6.19 -1.26 -4.76
C PHE A 53 7.17 -0.57 -3.79
N ALA A 54 8.17 0.12 -4.34
CA ALA A 54 9.27 0.72 -3.58
C ALA A 54 8.84 1.91 -2.69
N PHE A 55 7.81 2.66 -3.09
CA PHE A 55 7.30 3.79 -2.32
C PHE A 55 6.50 3.36 -1.08
N THR A 56 5.93 2.16 -1.07
CA THR A 56 4.99 1.73 -0.02
C THR A 56 5.56 1.85 1.40
N PRO A 57 6.78 1.37 1.72
CA PRO A 57 7.33 1.49 3.06
C PRO A 57 7.50 2.95 3.50
N PHE A 58 7.98 3.81 2.60
CA PHE A 58 8.16 5.23 2.88
C PHE A 58 6.81 5.91 3.17
N CYS A 59 5.82 5.73 2.29
CA CYS A 59 4.48 6.29 2.47
C CYS A 59 3.81 5.79 3.76
N THR A 60 4.10 4.56 4.18
CA THR A 60 3.60 4.04 5.46
C THR A 60 4.27 4.72 6.65
N LEU A 61 5.60 4.83 6.63
CA LEU A 61 6.36 5.42 7.75
C LEU A 61 6.09 6.91 7.92
N THR A 62 5.75 7.63 6.85
CA THR A 62 5.34 9.04 6.90
C THR A 62 3.86 9.25 7.24
N GLY A 63 3.07 8.17 7.33
CA GLY A 63 1.64 8.24 7.64
C GLY A 63 0.73 8.57 6.44
N ILE A 64 1.30 8.70 5.23
CA ILE A 64 0.52 8.82 3.98
C ILE A 64 -0.36 7.57 3.80
N TYR A 65 0.17 6.39 4.13
CA TYR A 65 -0.58 5.14 4.17
C TYR A 65 -0.82 4.71 5.61
N LYS A 66 -2.09 4.52 5.98
CA LYS A 66 -2.50 4.05 7.30
C LYS A 66 -3.12 2.66 7.19
N TYR A 67 -2.60 1.67 7.90
CA TYR A 67 -3.14 0.31 7.87
C TYR A 67 -4.27 0.14 8.88
N TYR A 68 -5.39 -0.38 8.42
CA TYR A 68 -6.48 -0.87 9.27
C TYR A 68 -6.46 -2.39 9.40
N SER A 69 -5.84 -3.10 8.46
CA SER A 69 -5.47 -4.51 8.57
C SER A 69 -4.25 -4.80 7.69
N PRO A 70 -3.67 -6.01 7.68
CA PRO A 70 -2.54 -6.33 6.79
C PRO A 70 -2.76 -6.08 5.29
N MET A 71 -4.01 -6.06 4.82
CA MET A 71 -4.35 -5.86 3.40
C MET A 71 -5.42 -4.77 3.17
N LEU A 72 -5.72 -3.95 4.19
CA LEU A 72 -6.62 -2.79 4.05
C LEU A 72 -5.91 -1.53 4.56
N LEU A 73 -5.69 -0.59 3.65
CA LEU A 73 -5.02 0.68 3.88
C LEU A 73 -6.00 1.84 3.70
N GLY A 74 -5.79 2.95 4.39
CA GLY A 74 -6.32 4.26 4.07
C GLY A 74 -5.23 5.11 3.44
N TYR A 75 -5.47 5.67 2.26
CA TYR A 75 -4.57 6.64 1.63
C TYR A 75 -4.95 8.03 2.11
N ASN A 76 -3.96 8.80 2.57
CA ASN A 76 -4.13 10.16 3.11
C ASN A 76 -5.27 10.25 4.11
N ALA A 77 -5.40 9.26 5.00
CA ALA A 77 -6.50 9.19 5.95
C ALA A 77 -6.51 10.42 6.86
N THR A 78 -7.64 11.13 6.87
CA THR A 78 -7.89 12.31 7.71
C THR A 78 -9.16 12.11 8.52
N ASP A 79 -9.42 13.04 9.44
CA ASP A 79 -10.66 13.07 10.22
C ASP A 79 -11.92 13.35 9.37
N LYS A 80 -11.75 13.78 8.11
CA LYS A 80 -12.84 14.07 7.17
C LYS A 80 -13.07 12.95 6.17
N GLN A 81 -12.00 12.29 5.73
CA GLN A 81 -12.07 11.30 4.66
C GLN A 81 -11.02 10.22 4.83
N ILE A 82 -11.44 8.98 4.62
CA ILE A 82 -10.59 7.79 4.55
C ILE A 82 -10.87 7.11 3.22
N ASP A 83 -9.90 7.18 2.31
CA ASP A 83 -9.94 6.46 1.05
C ASP A 83 -9.33 5.07 1.26
N LEU A 84 -10.18 4.05 1.29
CA LEU A 84 -9.79 2.66 1.49
C LEU A 84 -9.15 2.09 0.23
N HIS A 85 -8.04 1.38 0.44
CA HIS A 85 -7.24 0.69 -0.57
C HIS A 85 -6.81 -0.72 -0.13
N ASN A 86 -6.55 -1.60 -1.10
CA ASN A 86 -5.99 -2.94 -0.91
C ASN A 86 -4.55 -2.81 -0.44
N GLY A 87 -4.03 -3.90 0.08
CA GLY A 87 -2.59 -4.17 0.12
C GLY A 87 -1.93 -3.85 -1.22
N THR A 88 -0.81 -3.14 -1.14
CA THR A 88 0.06 -2.86 -2.28
C THR A 88 0.81 -4.12 -2.72
N SER A 89 1.53 -4.07 -3.84
CA SER A 89 2.42 -5.17 -4.24
C SER A 89 3.48 -5.50 -3.17
N PHE A 90 3.90 -4.52 -2.37
CA PHE A 90 4.77 -4.74 -1.21
C PHE A 90 4.07 -5.60 -0.16
N ASP A 91 2.80 -5.33 0.14
CA ASP A 91 2.04 -6.12 1.11
C ASP A 91 1.76 -7.53 0.60
N TYR A 92 1.47 -7.70 -0.69
CA TYR A 92 1.35 -9.02 -1.28
C TYR A 92 2.64 -9.83 -1.09
N LEU A 93 3.81 -9.24 -1.34
CA LEU A 93 5.09 -9.92 -1.13
C LEU A 93 5.30 -10.28 0.36
N MET A 94 5.00 -9.37 1.26
CA MET A 94 5.34 -9.52 2.69
C MET A 94 4.31 -10.30 3.50
N VAL A 95 3.04 -10.34 3.05
CA VAL A 95 1.92 -10.94 3.77
C VAL A 95 1.38 -12.18 3.06
N MET A 96 1.27 -12.16 1.73
CA MET A 96 0.50 -13.15 0.98
C MET A 96 1.35 -14.23 0.29
N THR A 97 2.67 -14.04 0.13
CA THR A 97 3.58 -14.97 -0.59
C THR A 97 3.57 -16.41 -0.06
N HIS A 98 3.21 -16.62 1.21
CA HIS A 98 3.18 -17.95 1.82
C HIS A 98 1.81 -18.64 1.72
N HIS A 99 0.84 -18.03 1.03
CA HIS A 99 -0.50 -18.60 0.85
C HIS A 99 -0.67 -19.16 -0.56
N LYS A 100 -1.30 -20.33 -0.67
CA LYS A 100 -1.53 -20.97 -1.95
C LYS A 100 -2.51 -20.13 -2.79
N PRO A 101 -2.22 -19.86 -4.08
CA PRO A 101 -3.18 -19.25 -4.98
C PRO A 101 -4.51 -20.01 -5.01
N GLY A 102 -5.62 -19.29 -5.16
CA GLY A 102 -6.97 -19.86 -5.20
C GLY A 102 -7.84 -19.45 -4.01
N ILE A 103 -8.73 -20.34 -3.58
CA ILE A 103 -9.75 -20.06 -2.56
C ILE A 103 -9.13 -19.66 -1.22
N GLU A 104 -8.05 -20.32 -0.80
CA GLU A 104 -7.36 -19.98 0.46
C GLU A 104 -6.88 -18.52 0.46
N PHE A 105 -6.21 -18.11 -0.62
CA PHE A 105 -5.72 -16.75 -0.80
C PHE A 105 -6.86 -15.72 -0.77
N ARG A 106 -7.97 -16.02 -1.47
CA ARG A 106 -9.15 -15.15 -1.53
C ARG A 106 -9.83 -15.00 -0.18
N ASN A 107 -10.02 -16.10 0.54
CA ASN A 107 -10.62 -16.08 1.87
C ASN A 107 -9.75 -15.32 2.86
N ARG A 108 -8.42 -15.47 2.78
CA ARG A 108 -7.47 -14.69 3.59
C ARG A 108 -7.57 -13.20 3.27
N LEU A 109 -7.60 -12.83 2.00
CA LEU A 109 -7.72 -11.44 1.57
C LEU A 109 -9.03 -10.82 2.08
N LEU A 110 -10.16 -11.51 1.88
CA LEU A 110 -11.47 -11.07 2.37
C LEU A 110 -11.47 -10.94 3.90
N LYS A 111 -10.89 -11.90 4.62
CA LYS A 111 -10.74 -11.82 6.08
C LYS A 111 -10.00 -10.55 6.49
N TYR A 112 -8.89 -10.20 5.85
CA TYR A 112 -8.18 -8.96 6.14
C TYR A 112 -9.03 -7.71 5.84
N HIS A 113 -9.84 -7.70 4.79
CA HIS A 113 -10.74 -6.57 4.53
C HIS A 113 -11.78 -6.43 5.65
N LEU A 114 -12.42 -7.52 6.05
CA LEU A 114 -13.39 -7.53 7.15
C LEU A 114 -12.75 -7.09 8.48
N GLU A 115 -11.56 -7.59 8.82
CA GLU A 115 -10.80 -7.15 9.99
C GLU A 115 -10.50 -5.65 9.95
N GLY A 116 -10.16 -5.11 8.78
CA GLY A 116 -9.88 -3.69 8.62
C GLY A 116 -11.12 -2.82 8.84
N LEU A 117 -12.27 -3.24 8.31
CA LEU A 117 -13.54 -2.56 8.54
C LEU A 117 -13.94 -2.58 10.02
N LEU A 118 -13.79 -3.72 10.71
CA LEU A 118 -14.05 -3.81 12.14
C LEU A 118 -13.13 -2.88 12.95
N ASN A 119 -11.85 -2.79 12.58
CA ASN A 119 -10.92 -1.87 13.24
C ASN A 119 -11.30 -0.40 13.01
N ILE A 120 -11.83 -0.04 11.84
CA ILE A 120 -12.34 1.31 11.58
C ILE A 120 -13.57 1.60 12.45
N ILE A 121 -14.53 0.67 12.52
CA ILE A 121 -15.71 0.79 13.38
C ILE A 121 -15.28 1.02 14.83
N GLN A 122 -14.34 0.23 15.33
CA GLN A 122 -13.82 0.37 16.69
C GLN A 122 -13.16 1.75 16.93
N LEU A 123 -12.47 2.31 15.93
CA LEU A 123 -11.87 3.64 16.03
C LEU A 123 -12.94 4.74 16.13
N ILE A 124 -14.06 4.58 15.41
CA ILE A 124 -15.20 5.50 15.48
C ILE A 124 -15.90 5.37 16.84
N GLU A 125 -16.22 4.16 17.28
CA GLU A 125 -16.87 3.90 18.57
C GLU A 125 -16.04 4.42 19.76
N ASN A 126 -14.72 4.30 19.67
CA ASN A 126 -13.80 4.81 20.70
C ASN A 126 -13.52 6.31 20.58
N LYS A 127 -14.16 7.01 19.63
CA LYS A 127 -13.98 8.45 19.37
C LYS A 127 -12.55 8.85 18.97
N ASN A 128 -11.77 7.91 18.44
CA ASN A 128 -10.44 8.17 17.89
C ASN A 128 -10.51 8.77 16.48
N ILE A 129 -11.65 8.60 15.78
CA ILE A 129 -11.98 9.22 14.49
C ILE A 129 -13.42 9.73 14.59
N PRO A 130 -13.78 10.87 13.99
CA PRO A 130 -15.15 11.38 14.06
C PRO A 130 -16.17 10.45 13.40
N GLU A 131 -17.38 10.37 13.97
CA GLU A 131 -18.53 9.68 13.36
C GLU A 131 -18.94 10.29 12.01
N THR A 132 -18.53 11.53 11.74
CA THR A 132 -18.77 12.25 10.49
C THR A 132 -17.75 11.95 9.39
N VAL A 133 -16.75 11.10 9.66
CA VAL A 133 -15.72 10.75 8.66
C VAL A 133 -16.37 10.06 7.46
N ASN A 134 -16.01 10.51 6.26
CA ASN A 134 -16.45 9.87 5.02
C ASN A 134 -15.50 8.71 4.68
N ILE A 135 -16.04 7.49 4.60
CA ILE A 135 -15.26 6.30 4.23
C ILE A 135 -15.59 5.95 2.79
N VAL A 136 -14.60 6.10 1.90
CA VAL A 136 -14.75 5.85 0.47
C VAL A 136 -13.91 4.64 0.09
N GLY A 137 -14.47 3.71 -0.67
CA GLY A 137 -13.71 2.60 -1.22
C GLY A 137 -14.16 2.33 -2.65
N THR A 138 -13.23 1.96 -3.52
CA THR A 138 -13.59 1.49 -4.87
C THR A 138 -13.84 -0.01 -4.85
N SER A 139 -14.82 -0.49 -5.62
CA SER A 139 -15.25 -1.90 -5.62
C SER A 139 -14.13 -2.89 -6.00
N TYR A 140 -13.02 -2.43 -6.55
CA TYR A 140 -11.84 -3.25 -6.88
C TYR A 140 -11.23 -3.97 -5.67
N PHE A 141 -11.48 -3.51 -4.45
CA PHE A 141 -11.09 -4.23 -3.22
C PHE A 141 -11.89 -5.52 -2.99
N LEU A 142 -13.04 -5.69 -3.65
CA LEU A 142 -13.88 -6.89 -3.61
C LEU A 142 -13.79 -7.76 -4.87
N ILE A 143 -13.19 -7.27 -5.97
CA ILE A 143 -13.26 -7.90 -7.30
C ILE A 143 -12.38 -9.17 -7.45
N ASN A 144 -11.44 -9.44 -6.54
CA ASN A 144 -10.64 -10.68 -6.56
C ASN A 144 -11.38 -11.94 -6.08
N VAL A 145 -12.72 -11.92 -6.02
CA VAL A 145 -13.57 -13.02 -5.54
C VAL A 145 -14.34 -13.72 -6.69
N ARG A 146 -13.75 -13.87 -7.88
CA ARG A 146 -14.29 -14.80 -8.90
C ARG A 146 -13.66 -16.18 -8.78
#